data_AF-A0AA37SDB8-F1
#
_entry.id   AF-A0AA37SDB8-F1
#
_cell.length_a   1.000
_cell.length_b   1.000
_cell.length_c   1.000
_cell.angle_alpha   90.00
_cell.angle_beta   90.00
_cell.angle_gamma   90.00
#
_symmetry.space_group_name_H-M   'P 1'
#
loop_
_entity.id
_entity.type
_entity.pdbx_description
1 polymer ?
#
loop_
_entity_poly.entity_id
_entity_poly.type
_entity_poly.pdbx_seq_one_letter_code
_entity_poly.pdbx_strand_id
1 'polypeptide(L)'
;MVDINESNSGDCPEMARVTVEDCLDHVDNRFELVMVATKRARQLATGGKEPTVPEDNDKVTVIALREIAEGTMTPAMIEAEERASAE
;
A
#
# COMPACT_ATOMS: atom_id res chain seq x y z
N MET A 1 -8.76 -40.88 4.35
CA MET A 1 -7.30 -40.84 4.23
C MET A 1 -6.99 -40.52 2.77
N VAL A 2 -6.96 -39.23 2.47
CA VAL A 2 -6.53 -38.67 1.18
C VAL A 2 -5.35 -37.79 1.49
N ASP A 3 -4.23 -38.44 1.77
CA ASP A 3 -2.92 -37.90 1.45
C ASP A 3 -2.62 -38.53 0.07
N ILE A 4 -2.08 -37.83 -0.93
CA ILE A 4 -0.70 -37.37 -0.97
C ILE A 4 -0.58 -36.42 -2.21
N ASN A 5 0.19 -35.33 -2.04
CA ASN A 5 0.85 -34.50 -3.05
C ASN A 5 0.04 -33.51 -3.89
N GLU A 6 -0.17 -32.35 -3.26
CA GLU A 6 -0.30 -31.02 -3.88
C GLU A 6 0.90 -30.77 -4.81
N SER A 7 0.72 -31.14 -6.09
CA SER A 7 1.76 -31.12 -7.10
C SER A 7 1.99 -29.70 -7.62
N ASN A 8 3.05 -29.08 -7.10
CA ASN A 8 4.08 -28.36 -7.83
C ASN A 8 3.71 -27.17 -8.74
N SER A 9 4.34 -26.03 -8.40
CA SER A 9 4.87 -24.95 -9.27
C SER A 9 4.01 -23.70 -9.49
N GLY A 10 4.47 -22.58 -8.91
CA GLY A 10 5.19 -21.64 -9.77
C GLY A 10 4.52 -20.33 -10.14
N ASP A 11 3.71 -19.73 -9.27
CA ASP A 11 3.59 -18.27 -9.16
C ASP A 11 2.89 -17.96 -7.83
N CYS A 12 3.67 -17.77 -6.75
CA CYS A 12 3.17 -16.89 -5.72
C CYS A 12 3.27 -15.52 -6.39
N PRO A 13 2.17 -14.87 -6.83
CA PRO A 13 2.28 -13.56 -7.43
C PRO A 13 3.10 -12.76 -6.43
N GLU A 14 4.21 -12.19 -6.89
CA GLU A 14 5.15 -11.42 -6.09
C GLU A 14 4.35 -10.56 -5.12
N MET A 15 4.12 -11.04 -3.90
CA MET A 15 3.64 -10.16 -2.85
C MET A 15 4.83 -9.25 -2.68
N ALA A 16 4.74 -8.05 -3.23
CA ALA A 16 5.74 -7.02 -3.09
C ALA A 16 6.05 -6.96 -1.61
N ARG A 17 7.22 -7.50 -1.23
CA ARG A 17 7.62 -7.60 0.17
C ARG A 17 8.02 -6.20 0.61
N VAL A 18 7.03 -5.37 0.92
CA VAL A 18 7.25 -4.05 1.48
C VAL A 18 7.60 -4.24 2.95
N THR A 19 8.76 -3.74 3.36
CA THR A 19 9.18 -3.81 4.76
C THR A 19 8.83 -2.50 5.45
N VAL A 20 8.68 -2.57 6.77
CA VAL A 20 8.46 -1.37 7.59
C VAL A 20 9.68 -0.46 7.56
N GLU A 21 10.85 -0.97 7.21
CA GLU A 21 12.11 -0.23 7.11
C GLU A 21 12.08 0.70 5.91
N ASP A 22 11.60 0.23 4.75
CA ASP A 22 11.45 1.05 3.52
C ASP A 22 10.53 2.26 3.73
N CYS A 23 9.53 2.10 4.58
CA CYS A 23 8.59 3.16 4.91
C CYS A 23 9.13 4.17 5.95
N LEU A 24 10.09 3.76 6.78
CA LEU A 24 10.65 4.60 7.83
C LEU A 24 11.67 5.62 7.31
N ASP A 25 12.21 5.42 6.11
CA ASP A 25 13.07 6.40 5.44
C ASP A 25 12.32 7.70 5.08
N HIS A 26 10.99 7.63 4.98
CA HIS A 26 10.12 8.75 4.60
C HIS A 26 9.21 9.24 5.73
N VAL A 27 9.00 8.42 6.77
CA VAL A 27 8.15 8.75 7.91
C VAL A 27 8.83 8.31 9.21
N ASP A 28 9.18 9.26 10.06
CA ASP A 28 9.91 8.99 11.31
C ASP A 28 9.09 8.18 12.34
N ASN A 29 7.75 8.16 12.21
CA ASN A 29 6.83 7.57 13.18
C ASN A 29 5.99 6.42 12.59
N ARG A 30 6.14 5.22 13.16
CA ARG A 30 5.39 4.01 12.76
C ARG A 30 3.88 4.14 12.93
N PHE A 31 3.42 4.86 13.94
CA PHE A 31 1.97 5.05 14.14
C PHE A 31 1.37 5.96 13.09
N GLU A 32 2.11 7.01 12.74
CA GLU A 32 1.74 7.94 11.69
C GLU A 32 1.74 7.25 10.33
N LEU A 33 2.75 6.42 10.05
CA LEU A 33 2.79 5.59 8.85
C LEU A 33 1.50 4.76 8.67
N VAL A 34 1.06 4.05 9.72
CA VAL A 34 -0.16 3.21 9.65
C VAL A 34 -1.41 4.07 9.41
N MET A 35 -1.50 5.23 10.06
CA MET A 35 -2.61 6.16 9.87
C MET A 35 -2.67 6.69 8.44
N VAL A 36 -1.53 7.16 7.93
CA VAL A 36 -1.38 7.73 6.58
C VAL A 36 -1.64 6.68 5.51
N ALA A 37 -1.07 5.48 5.65
CA ALA A 37 -1.30 4.36 4.74
C ALA A 37 -2.78 3.96 4.70
N THR A 38 -3.46 3.93 5.86
CA THR A 38 -4.90 3.61 5.94
C THR A 38 -5.74 4.67 5.24
N LYS A 39 -5.46 5.96 5.46
CA LYS A 39 -6.14 7.07 4.79
C LYS A 39 -5.99 6.97 3.28
N ARG A 40 -4.77 6.77 2.79
CA ARG A 40 -4.47 6.63 1.37
C ARG A 40 -5.15 5.40 0.75
N ALA A 41 -5.05 4.25 1.41
CA ALA A 41 -5.71 3.02 0.96
C ALA A 41 -7.23 3.21 0.82
N ARG A 42 -7.86 3.99 1.70
CA ARG A 42 -9.28 4.33 1.60
C ARG A 42 -9.60 5.22 0.40
N GLN A 43 -8.74 6.17 0.06
CA GLN A 43 -8.90 7.01 -1.14
C GLN A 43 -8.88 6.16 -2.42
N LEU A 44 -7.92 5.22 -2.49
CA LEU A 44 -7.82 4.26 -3.59
C LEU A 44 -9.03 3.32 -3.63
N ALA A 45 -9.47 2.79 -2.48
CA ALA A 45 -10.60 1.86 -2.38
C ALA A 45 -11.95 2.51 -2.74
N THR A 46 -12.12 3.80 -2.47
CA THR A 46 -13.36 4.53 -2.77
C THR A 46 -13.44 4.91 -4.26
N GLY A 47 -12.39 4.60 -5.05
CA GLY A 47 -12.31 4.92 -6.48
C GLY A 47 -12.14 6.41 -6.76
N GLY A 48 -11.74 7.19 -5.76
CA GLY A 48 -11.59 8.64 -5.89
C GLY A 48 -10.27 9.06 -6.54
N LYS A 49 -9.24 8.20 -6.50
CA LYS A 49 -7.89 8.48 -6.99
C LYS A 49 -7.23 7.25 -7.57
N GLU A 50 -6.47 7.46 -8.64
CA GLU A 50 -5.61 6.45 -9.22
C GLU A 50 -4.30 6.34 -8.42
N PRO A 51 -3.76 5.11 -8.31
CA PRO A 51 -2.45 4.91 -7.74
C PRO A 51 -1.37 5.47 -8.67
N THR A 52 -0.35 6.05 -8.07
CA THR A 52 0.80 6.60 -8.80
C THR A 52 1.81 5.52 -9.19
N VAL A 53 1.71 4.37 -8.53
CA VAL A 53 2.51 3.16 -8.76
C VAL A 53 1.65 2.09 -9.44
N PRO A 54 2.25 1.20 -10.25
CA PRO A 54 1.52 0.14 -10.92
C PRO A 54 0.85 -0.82 -9.92
N GLU A 55 -0.43 -1.07 -10.16
CA GLU A 55 -1.25 -2.03 -9.41
C GLU A 55 -0.94 -3.47 -9.87
N ASP A 56 0.17 -4.03 -9.40
CA ASP A 56 0.58 -5.42 -9.68
C ASP A 56 -0.25 -6.45 -8.88
N ASN A 57 -1.59 -6.42 -9.03
CA ASN A 57 -2.56 -7.23 -8.26
C ASN A 57 -2.46 -7.04 -6.73
N ASP A 58 -1.76 -6.01 -6.28
CA ASP A 58 -1.58 -5.67 -4.89
C ASP A 58 -2.88 -5.12 -4.28
N LYS A 59 -3.07 -5.35 -2.98
CA LYS A 59 -4.16 -4.70 -2.24
C LYS A 59 -3.88 -3.20 -2.15
N VAL A 60 -4.94 -2.40 -2.11
CA VAL A 60 -4.86 -0.93 -1.92
C VAL A 60 -3.98 -0.49 -0.74
N THR A 61 -3.90 -1.29 0.31
CA THR A 61 -3.01 -1.04 1.47
C THR A 61 -1.54 -1.26 1.14
N VAL A 62 -1.20 -2.25 0.31
CA VAL A 62 0.18 -2.52 -0.13
C VAL A 62 0.60 -1.45 -1.14
N ILE A 63 -0.29 -1.07 -2.05
CA ILE A 63 -0.07 0.04 -2.99
C ILE A 63 0.22 1.34 -2.24
N ALA A 64 -0.59 1.68 -1.23
CA ALA A 64 -0.35 2.87 -0.41
C ALA A 64 1.01 2.84 0.31
N LEU A 65 1.41 1.68 0.85
CA LEU A 65 2.72 1.54 1.50
C LEU A 65 3.87 1.65 0.50
N ARG A 66 3.71 1.13 -0.72
CA ARG A 66 4.69 1.31 -1.81
C ARG A 66 4.81 2.77 -2.23
N GLU A 67 3.70 3.49 -2.36
CA GLU A 67 3.74 4.93 -2.67
C GLU A 67 4.49 5.75 -1.60
N ILE A 68 4.36 5.36 -0.33
CA ILE A 68 5.07 6.01 0.79
C ILE A 68 6.55 5.60 0.79
N ALA A 69 6.86 4.32 0.55
CA ALA A 69 8.23 3.81 0.48
C ALA A 69 9.02 4.37 -0.70
N GLU A 70 8.37 4.64 -1.83
CA GLU A 70 8.98 5.31 -2.99
C GLU A 70 9.07 6.85 -2.82
N GLY A 71 8.48 7.41 -1.75
CA GLY A 71 8.44 8.85 -1.50
C GLY A 71 7.52 9.62 -2.44
N THR A 72 6.73 8.92 -3.26
CA THR A 72 5.78 9.50 -4.21
C THR A 72 4.57 10.13 -3.50
N MET A 73 4.20 9.60 -2.33
CA MET A 73 3.13 10.14 -1.48
C MET A 73 3.65 10.42 -0.07
N THR A 74 3.56 11.68 0.35
CA THR A 74 3.91 12.10 1.72
C THR A 74 2.66 12.22 2.61
N PRO A 75 2.80 12.10 3.94
CA PRO A 75 1.71 12.33 4.88
C PRO A 75 0.95 13.64 4.63
N ALA A 76 1.69 14.73 4.41
CA ALA A 76 1.12 16.05 4.16
C ALA A 76 0.30 16.11 2.87
N MET A 77 0.75 15.43 1.80
CA MET A 77 0.00 15.34 0.55
C MET A 77 -1.29 14.57 0.74
N ILE A 78 -1.23 13.39 1.37
CA ILE A 78 -2.39 12.54 1.61
C ILE A 78 -3.47 13.27 2.44
N GLU A 79 -3.05 14.05 3.44
CA GLU A 79 -3.98 14.88 4.23
C GLU A 79 -4.57 16.06 3.47
N ALA A 80 -3.77 16.74 2.63
CA ALA A 80 -4.28 17.80 1.76
C ALA A 80 -5.30 17.25 0.76
N GLU A 81 -5.02 16.07 0.21
CA GLU A 81 -5.89 15.36 -0.71
C GLU A 81 -7.21 14.91 -0.06
N GLU A 82 -7.16 14.42 1.19
CA GLU A 82 -8.35 14.04 1.95
C GLU A 82 -9.26 15.26 2.21
N ARG A 83 -8.66 16.41 2.53
CA ARG A 83 -9.41 17.67 2.71
C ARG A 83 -10.08 18.13 1.41
N ALA A 84 -9.43 17.93 0.27
CA ALA A 84 -9.97 18.32 -1.03
C ALA A 84 -11.10 17.41 -1.53
N SER A 85 -11.12 16.13 -1.18
CA SER A 85 -12.22 15.21 -1.53
C SER A 85 -13.41 15.26 -0.55
N ALA A 86 -13.30 15.97 0.56
CA ALA A 86 -14.37 16.12 1.55
C ALA A 86 -15.27 17.36 1.30
N GLU A 87 -14.99 18.14 0.26
CA GLU A 87 -15.79 19.28 -0.22
C GLU A 87 -16.46 18.96 -1.54
#